data_AF-A0A354IF32-F1
#
_entry.id   AF-A0A354IF32-F1
#
_cell.length_a   1.000
_cell.length_b   1.000
_cell.length_c   1.000
_cell.angle_alpha   90.00
_cell.angle_beta   90.00
_cell.angle_gamma   90.00
#
_symmetry.space_group_name_H-M   'P 1'
#
loop_
_entity.id
_entity.type
_entity.pdbx_description
1 polymer ?
#
loop_
_entity_poly.entity_id
_entity_poly.type
_entity_poly.pdbx_seq_one_letter_code
_entity_poly.pdbx_strand_id
1 'polypeptide(L)' 'RRLQNSRSQIILATHSPILLGAPDAEILSFDGHSIQLVEYEQTDSYRVTKMFINDRRAYFCKVDGDA' A
#
# COMPACT_ATOMS: atom_id res chain seq x y z
N ARG A 1 18.42 -8.52 8.53
CA ARG A 1 18.81 -8.01 9.87
C ARG A 1 17.61 -8.13 10.79
N ARG A 2 17.66 -8.99 11.81
CA ARG A 2 16.60 -9.10 12.83
C ARG A 2 16.78 -7.94 13.81
N LEU A 3 15.81 -7.02 13.89
CA LEU A 3 15.70 -6.02 14.96
C LEU A 3 15.12 -6.66 16.24
N GLN A 4 15.68 -7.80 16.65
CA GLN A 4 15.12 -8.56 17.77
C GLN A 4 15.70 -8.19 19.12
N ASN A 5 16.75 -7.36 19.20
CA ASN A 5 17.47 -7.13 20.46
C ASN A 5 17.76 -5.67 20.85
N SER A 6 17.10 -4.69 20.22
CA SER A 6 17.17 -3.29 20.65
C SER A 6 15.83 -2.62 20.35
N ARG A 7 15.21 -1.94 21.34
CA ARG A 7 14.01 -1.10 21.16
C ARG A 7 14.22 -0.12 20.00
N SER A 8 13.85 -0.52 18.80
CA SER A 8 14.12 0.23 17.56
C SER A 8 12.83 0.35 16.80
N GLN A 9 12.55 1.58 16.36
CA GLN A 9 11.43 1.91 15.49
C GLN A 9 11.99 2.12 14.08
N ILE A 10 11.34 1.54 13.07
CA ILE A 10 11.61 1.84 11.67
C ILE A 10 10.51 2.76 11.16
N ILE A 11 10.90 3.81 10.46
CA ILE A 11 10.00 4.60 9.60
C ILE A 11 10.38 4.28 8.16
N LEU A 12 9.40 3.89 7.35
CA LEU A 12 9.59 3.53 5.95
C LEU A 12 8.62 4.33 5.09
N ALA A 13 9.13 5.01 4.06
CA ALA A 13 8.31 5.61 3.00
C ALA A 13 8.34 4.67 1.79
N THR A 14 7.19 4.11 1.41
CA THR A 14 7.09 3.16 0.30
C THR A 14 5.68 3.11 -0.28
N HIS A 15 5.59 2.87 -1.60
CA HIS A 15 4.35 2.50 -2.30
C HIS A 15 4.33 1.01 -2.65
N SER A 16 5.26 0.20 -2.12
CA SER A 16 5.22 -1.24 -2.33
C SER A 16 4.10 -1.84 -1.48
N PRO A 17 3.05 -2.44 -2.09
CA PRO A 17 1.97 -3.05 -1.33
C PRO A 17 2.49 -4.16 -0.41
N ILE A 18 3.53 -4.88 -0.82
CA ILE A 18 4.13 -5.96 -0.04
C ILE A 18 4.77 -5.41 1.26
N LEU A 19 5.43 -4.25 1.19
CA LEU A 19 6.08 -3.65 2.35
C LEU A 19 5.10 -2.91 3.26
N LEU A 20 4.04 -2.32 2.68
CA LEU A 20 2.95 -1.71 3.44
C LEU A 20 2.15 -2.73 4.24
N GLY A 21 2.03 -3.97 3.74
CA GLY A 21 1.38 -5.07 4.46
C GLY A 21 2.24 -5.72 5.56
N ALA A 22 3.25 -5.02 6.07
CA ALA A 22 4.04 -5.52 7.19
C ALA A 22 3.15 -5.68 8.44
N PRO A 23 3.29 -6.78 9.21
CA PRO A 23 2.51 -6.97 10.43
C PRO A 23 2.68 -5.80 11.40
N ASP A 24 1.57 -5.38 12.03
CA ASP A 24 1.53 -4.32 13.04
C ASP A 24 2.03 -2.94 12.54
N ALA A 25 2.09 -2.72 11.22
CA ALA A 25 2.50 -1.44 10.67
C ALA A 25 1.39 -0.39 10.79
N GLU A 26 1.74 0.77 11.35
CA GLU A 26 0.94 1.99 11.21
C GLU A 26 1.26 2.65 9.87
N ILE A 27 0.23 2.89 9.04
CA ILE A 27 0.41 3.47 7.71
C ILE A 27 -0.11 4.90 7.73
N LEU A 28 0.79 5.86 7.48
CA LEU A 28 0.45 7.27 7.30
C LEU A 28 0.42 7.59 5.80
N SER A 29 -0.75 7.94 5.27
CA SER A 29 -0.92 8.40 3.89
C SER A 29 -0.70 9.92 3.80
N PHE A 30 -0.02 10.32 2.73
CA PHE A 30 0.24 11.71 2.33
C PHE A 30 -0.53 12.10 1.05
N ASP A 31 -1.43 11.23 0.57
CA ASP A 31 -2.10 11.38 -0.73
C ASP A 31 -3.25 12.41 -0.68
N GLY A 32 -3.66 12.84 0.52
CA GLY A 32 -4.69 13.84 0.76
C GLY A 32 -4.15 15.23 1.10
N HIS A 33 -5.04 16.11 1.56
CA HIS A 33 -4.67 17.47 2.00
C HIS A 33 -4.00 17.49 3.39
N SER A 34 -4.05 16.38 4.12
CA SER A 34 -3.48 16.19 5.44
C SER A 34 -2.92 14.78 5.57
N ILE A 35 -1.96 14.60 6.49
CA ILE A 35 -1.43 13.28 6.84
C ILE A 35 -2.52 12.51 7.58
N GLN A 36 -2.85 11.30 7.13
CA GLN A 36 -3.90 10.47 7.72
C GLN A 36 -3.38 9.08 8.05
N LEU A 37 -3.78 8.54 9.21
CA LEU A 37 -3.61 7.11 9.50
C LEU A 37 -4.63 6.33 8.69
N VAL A 38 -4.19 5.33 7.95
CA VAL A 38 -5.04 4.51 7.08
C VAL A 38 -4.76 3.02 7.29
N GLU A 39 -5.76 2.20 7.03
CA GLU A 39 -5.60 0.75 6.97
C GLU A 39 -4.90 0.33 5.68
N TYR A 40 -4.23 -0.82 5.69
CA TYR A 40 -3.53 -1.37 4.53
C TYR A 40 -4.44 -1.48 3.29
N GLU A 41 -5.66 -1.94 3.47
CA GLU A 41 -6.66 -2.12 2.42
C GLU A 41 -7.16 -0.81 1.80
N GLN A 42 -6.98 0.31 2.51
CA GLN A 42 -7.37 1.64 2.03
C GLN A 42 -6.30 2.25 1.12
N THR A 43 -5.07 1.73 1.15
CA THR A 43 -3.98 2.25 0.31
C THR A 43 -4.24 2.00 -1.18
N ASP A 44 -3.92 2.96 -2.02
CA ASP A 44 -4.06 2.80 -3.47
C ASP A 44 -3.15 1.69 -4.01
N SER A 45 -1.96 1.54 -3.42
CA SER A 45 -1.02 0.47 -3.76
C SER A 45 -1.64 -0.91 -3.55
N TYR A 46 -2.36 -1.13 -2.46
CA TYR A 46 -3.13 -2.36 -2.23
C TYR A 46 -4.24 -2.52 -3.28
N ARG A 47 -5.08 -1.49 -3.45
CA ARG A 47 -6.27 -1.55 -4.31
C ARG A 47 -5.93 -1.85 -5.77
N VAL A 48 -4.94 -1.14 -6.32
CA VAL A 48 -4.43 -1.33 -7.69
C VAL A 48 -3.89 -2.76 -7.86
N THR A 49 -3.04 -3.20 -6.93
CA THR A 49 -2.40 -4.51 -7.01
C THR A 49 -3.43 -5.64 -6.88
N LYS A 50 -4.39 -5.52 -5.96
CA LYS A 50 -5.49 -6.47 -5.80
C LYS A 50 -6.35 -6.55 -7.05
N MET A 51 -6.70 -5.41 -7.66
CA MET A 51 -7.47 -5.38 -8.91
C MET A 51 -6.71 -6.09 -10.04
N PHE A 52 -5.42 -5.79 -10.20
CA PHE A 52 -4.58 -6.42 -11.22
C PHE A 52 -4.44 -7.94 -11.04
N ILE A 53 -4.22 -8.40 -9.80
CA ILE A 53 -4.09 -9.83 -9.47
C ILE A 53 -5.40 -10.57 -9.71
N ASN A 54 -6.53 -9.98 -9.29
CA ASN A 54 -7.83 -10.64 -9.36
C ASN A 54 -8.43 -10.62 -10.77
N ASP A 55 -8.27 -9.52 -11.51
CA ASP A 55 -8.75 -9.41 -12.89
C ASP A 55 -7.89 -8.45 -13.71
N ARG A 56 -6.85 -9.03 -14.33
CA ARG A 56 -5.90 -8.29 -15.16
C ARG A 56 -6.56 -7.63 -16.37
N ARG A 57 -7.55 -8.29 -17.00
CA ARG A 57 -8.20 -7.76 -18.21
C ARG A 57 -9.09 -6.58 -17.86
N ALA A 58 -9.90 -6.70 -16.82
CA ALA A 58 -10.72 -5.60 -16.33
C ALA A 58 -9.85 -4.43 -15.84
N TYR A 59 -8.70 -4.71 -15.21
CA TYR A 59 -7.74 -3.68 -14.87
C TYR A 59 -7.36 -2.85 -16.09
N PHE A 60 -6.80 -3.47 -17.14
CA PHE A 60 -6.36 -2.77 -18.35
C PHE A 60 -7.51 -2.03 -19.05
N CYS A 61 -8.67 -2.67 -19.22
CA CYS A 61 -9.85 -2.00 -19.81
C CYS A 61 -10.24 -0.71 -19.05
N LYS A 62 -10.10 -0.71 -17.72
CA LYS A 62 -10.44 0.44 -16.88
C LYS A 62 -9.39 1.55 -16.90
N VAL A 63 -8.10 1.21 -17.08
CA VAL A 63 -7.03 2.23 -17.21
C VAL A 63 -6.96 2.78 -18.63
N ASP A 64 -7.24 1.94 -19.62
CA ASP A 64 -7.25 2.32 -21.03
C ASP A 64 -8.49 3.15 -21.39
N GLY A 65 -9.51 3.16 -20.52
CA GLY A 65 -10.65 4.07 -20.51
C GLY A 65 -11.40 4.10 -21.84
N ASP A 66 -12.43 3.26 -21.99
CA ASP A 66 -13.37 3.26 -23.13
C ASP A 66 -12.73 3.69 -24.47
N ALA A 67 -12.04 2.77 -25.13
CA ALA A 67 -11.72 2.93 -26.55
C ALA A 67 -12.98 2.78 -27.42
#